data_AF-A0A970E2P4-F1
#
_entry.id   AF-A0A970E2P4-F1
#
_cell.length_a   1.000
_cell.length_b   1.000
_cell.length_c   1.000
_cell.angle_alpha   90.00
_cell.angle_beta   90.00
_cell.angle_gamma   90.00
#
_symmetry.space_group_name_H-M   'P 1'
#
loop_
_entity.id
_entity.type
_entity.pdbx_description
1 polymer ?
#
loop_
_entity_poly.entity_id
_entity_poly.type
_entity_poly.pdbx_seq_one_letter_code
_entity_poly.pdbx_strand_id
1 'polypeptide(L)'
;MLKPTAAIEYVFVSEQFRGQGIGTHLVEAAASVARQKEKPALKARTIVQDPFGGIYARMLEKAGFMPTDTASLVRFSDNPKTRQAWAEFMETRGRRICKKLEERGYRTISFAEADAELMQRFGEAVKTSFPFHLDPFLFLNNRDQRPVREFSFLTLK
;
A
#
# COMPACT_ATOMS: atom_id res chain seq x y z
N MET A 1 17.83 21.40 -1.00
CA MET A 1 16.47 21.06 -0.49
C MET A 1 15.67 20.45 -1.62
N LEU A 2 15.15 19.23 -1.46
CA LEU A 2 14.23 18.63 -2.44
C LEU A 2 12.91 19.42 -2.40
N LYS A 3 12.45 19.94 -3.54
CA LYS A 3 11.15 20.63 -3.62
C LYS A 3 10.04 19.64 -3.22
N PRO A 4 9.11 20.00 -2.32
CA PRO A 4 8.06 19.09 -1.87
C PRO A 4 7.14 18.70 -3.02
N THR A 5 6.91 17.40 -3.22
CA THR A 5 5.98 16.85 -4.22
C THR A 5 4.53 17.07 -3.80
N ALA A 6 3.60 17.18 -4.77
CA ALA A 6 2.16 17.21 -4.50
C ALA A 6 1.55 15.81 -4.64
N ALA A 7 0.38 15.60 -4.01
CA ALA A 7 -0.37 14.36 -4.13
C ALA A 7 -1.87 14.63 -4.31
N ILE A 8 -2.53 13.83 -5.14
CA ILE A 8 -4.00 13.72 -5.18
C ILE A 8 -4.38 12.57 -4.24
N GLU A 9 -5.04 12.90 -3.13
CA GLU A 9 -5.47 11.90 -2.14
C GLU A 9 -6.80 11.25 -2.49
N TYR A 10 -7.77 12.07 -2.93
CA TYR A 10 -9.07 11.60 -3.38
C TYR A 10 -9.64 12.53 -4.45
N VAL A 11 -10.50 11.97 -5.31
CA VAL A 11 -11.34 12.72 -6.25
C VAL A 11 -12.77 12.25 -6.05
N PHE A 12 -13.68 13.18 -5.85
CA PHE A 12 -15.09 12.89 -5.67
C PHE A 12 -15.92 13.67 -6.69
N VAL A 13 -16.84 12.97 -7.34
CA VAL A 13 -17.82 13.55 -8.26
C VAL A 13 -19.21 13.09 -7.81
N SER A 14 -20.07 14.06 -7.50
CA SER A 14 -21.46 13.79 -7.14
C SER A 14 -22.17 13.00 -8.24
N GLU A 15 -23.09 12.11 -7.86
CA GLU A 15 -23.70 11.12 -8.76
C GLU A 15 -24.35 11.76 -9.99
N GLN A 16 -25.07 12.87 -9.78
CA GLN A 16 -25.74 13.65 -10.81
C GLN A 16 -24.80 14.22 -11.89
N PHE A 17 -23.49 14.24 -11.64
CA PHE A 17 -22.47 14.75 -12.56
C PHE A 17 -21.51 13.68 -13.09
N ARG A 18 -21.72 12.41 -12.73
CA ARG A 18 -20.90 11.30 -13.24
C ARG A 18 -21.17 11.09 -14.74
N GLY A 19 -20.17 10.55 -15.46
CA GLY A 19 -20.25 10.33 -16.91
C GLY A 19 -20.01 11.57 -17.77
N GLN A 20 -19.98 12.78 -17.19
CA GLN A 20 -19.79 14.04 -17.92
C GLN A 20 -18.33 14.50 -18.03
N GLY A 21 -17.36 13.62 -17.71
CA GLY A 21 -15.93 13.95 -17.76
C GLY A 21 -15.40 14.79 -16.60
N ILE A 22 -16.25 15.27 -15.67
CA ILE A 22 -15.84 16.17 -14.56
C ILE A 22 -14.64 15.63 -13.76
N GLY A 23 -14.62 14.33 -13.45
CA GLY A 23 -13.50 13.73 -12.71
C GLY A 23 -12.15 13.87 -13.42
N THR A 24 -12.14 13.79 -14.75
CA THR A 24 -10.91 13.98 -15.55
C THR A 24 -10.48 15.44 -15.50
N HIS A 25 -11.42 16.38 -15.70
CA HIS A 25 -11.13 17.82 -15.59
C HIS A 25 -10.60 18.20 -14.19
N LEU A 26 -11.10 17.57 -13.12
CA LEU A 26 -10.58 17.79 -11.76
C LEU A 26 -9.12 17.34 -11.62
N VAL A 27 -8.76 16.18 -12.19
CA VAL A 27 -7.37 15.68 -12.19
C VAL A 27 -6.46 16.61 -13.01
N GLU A 28 -6.90 17.05 -14.19
CA GLU A 28 -6.16 17.99 -15.04
C GLU A 28 -5.99 19.37 -14.38
N ALA A 29 -7.03 19.85 -13.67
CA ALA A 29 -6.95 21.07 -12.87
C ALA A 29 -5.94 20.91 -11.74
N ALA A 30 -5.95 19.77 -11.03
CA ALA A 30 -4.95 19.48 -9.99
C ALA A 30 -3.52 19.46 -10.55
N ALA A 31 -3.31 18.84 -11.72
CA ALA A 31 -2.03 18.86 -12.42
C ALA A 31 -1.60 20.28 -12.81
N SER A 32 -2.53 21.10 -13.29
CA SER A 32 -2.27 22.50 -13.62
C SER A 32 -1.90 23.34 -12.41
N VAL A 33 -2.59 23.17 -11.28
CA VAL A 33 -2.26 23.81 -10.00
C VAL A 33 -0.89 23.36 -9.49
N ALA A 34 -0.55 22.08 -9.60
CA ALA A 34 0.77 21.57 -9.21
C ALA A 34 1.89 22.22 -10.04
N ARG A 35 1.69 22.38 -11.36
CA ARG A 35 2.62 23.09 -12.25
C ARG A 35 2.78 24.57 -11.89
N GLN A 36 1.67 25.28 -11.65
CA GLN A 36 1.68 26.68 -11.23
C GLN A 36 2.41 26.89 -9.90
N LYS A 37 2.33 25.90 -8.98
CA LYS A 37 3.06 25.90 -7.71
C LYS A 37 4.47 25.32 -7.81
N GLU A 38 5.01 25.18 -9.02
CA GLU A 38 6.33 24.64 -9.33
C GLU A 38 6.64 23.32 -8.61
N LYS A 39 5.63 22.44 -8.48
CA LYS A 39 5.83 21.13 -7.86
C LYS A 39 6.56 20.24 -8.86
N PRO A 40 7.65 19.56 -8.44
CA PRO A 40 8.46 18.75 -9.35
C PRO A 40 7.75 17.49 -9.81
N ALA A 41 6.75 17.02 -9.04
CA ALA A 41 5.92 15.89 -9.39
C ALA A 41 4.55 16.00 -8.69
N LEU A 42 3.53 15.45 -9.33
CA LEU A 42 2.22 15.18 -8.77
C LEU A 42 2.02 13.66 -8.73
N LYS A 43 1.73 13.13 -7.54
CA LYS A 43 1.54 11.70 -7.32
C LYS A 43 0.06 11.40 -7.09
N ALA A 44 -0.38 10.22 -7.49
CA ALA A 44 -1.70 9.70 -7.17
C ALA A 44 -1.59 8.21 -6.85
N ARG A 45 -2.51 7.70 -6.04
CA ARG A 45 -2.60 6.27 -5.70
C ARG A 45 -3.98 5.77 -6.06
N THR A 46 -4.03 4.59 -6.65
CA THR A 46 -5.28 3.93 -7.01
C THR A 46 -5.24 2.46 -6.62
N ILE A 47 -6.37 1.93 -6.19
CA ILE A 47 -6.57 0.50 -5.91
C ILE A 47 -7.28 -0.08 -7.12
N VAL A 48 -6.54 -0.57 -8.11
CA VAL A 48 -7.10 -1.01 -9.41
C VAL A 48 -8.08 -2.18 -9.27
N GLN A 49 -7.97 -2.95 -8.18
CA GLN A 49 -8.87 -4.05 -7.84
C GLN A 49 -10.25 -3.58 -7.35
N ASP A 50 -10.39 -2.31 -6.96
CA ASP A 50 -11.66 -1.70 -6.60
C ASP A 50 -12.34 -1.12 -7.87
N PRO A 51 -13.65 -1.33 -8.08
CA PRO A 51 -14.35 -0.82 -9.26
C PRO A 51 -14.19 0.69 -9.49
N PHE A 52 -14.17 1.49 -8.42
CA PHE A 52 -13.97 2.93 -8.51
C PHE A 52 -12.49 3.28 -8.70
N GLY A 53 -11.58 2.50 -8.11
CA GLY A 53 -10.14 2.63 -8.34
C GLY A 53 -9.75 2.39 -9.80
N GLY A 54 -10.32 1.40 -10.47
CA GLY A 54 -10.12 1.18 -11.91
C GLY A 54 -10.57 2.36 -12.77
N ILE A 55 -11.69 2.99 -12.42
CA ILE A 55 -12.17 4.21 -13.10
C ILE A 55 -11.20 5.38 -12.84
N TYR A 56 -10.77 5.56 -11.60
CA TYR A 56 -9.83 6.63 -11.23
C TYR A 56 -8.46 6.46 -11.92
N ALA A 57 -7.97 5.22 -12.05
CA ALA A 57 -6.75 4.91 -12.79
C ALA A 57 -6.83 5.41 -14.24
N ARG A 58 -7.95 5.14 -14.93
CA ARG A 58 -8.18 5.62 -16.30
C ARG A 58 -8.26 7.15 -16.40
N MET A 59 -8.79 7.83 -15.39
CA MET A 59 -8.80 9.29 -15.34
C MET A 59 -7.37 9.84 -15.23
N LEU A 60 -6.53 9.24 -14.38
CA LEU A 60 -5.12 9.60 -14.22
C LEU A 60 -4.35 9.40 -15.52
N GLU A 61 -4.52 8.25 -16.19
CA GLU A 61 -3.89 7.97 -17.48
C GLU A 61 -4.27 9.01 -18.55
N LYS A 62 -5.55 9.38 -18.64
CA LYS A 62 -6.00 10.46 -19.56
C LYS A 62 -5.36 11.80 -19.26
N ALA A 63 -5.10 12.10 -17.98
CA ALA A 63 -4.41 13.30 -17.55
C ALA A 63 -2.88 13.23 -17.68
N GLY A 64 -2.34 12.15 -18.27
CA GLY A 64 -0.91 11.99 -18.55
C GLY A 64 -0.08 11.41 -17.40
N PHE A 65 -0.71 10.83 -16.38
CA PHE A 65 0.01 10.08 -15.34
C PHE A 65 0.54 8.76 -15.90
N MET A 66 1.71 8.35 -15.43
CA MET A 66 2.29 7.04 -15.73
C MET A 66 2.38 6.20 -14.45
N PRO A 67 2.05 4.90 -14.49
CA PRO A 67 2.27 4.02 -13.36
C PRO A 67 3.76 3.81 -13.13
N THR A 68 4.25 4.15 -11.93
CA THR A 68 5.67 4.00 -11.55
C THR A 68 5.91 2.81 -10.65
N ASP A 69 4.93 2.45 -9.82
CA ASP A 69 5.00 1.34 -8.86
C ASP A 69 3.67 0.60 -8.84
N THR A 70 3.71 -0.72 -8.72
CA THR A 70 2.51 -1.55 -8.56
C THR A 70 2.69 -2.47 -7.37
N ALA A 71 1.77 -2.39 -6.41
CA ALA A 71 1.71 -3.32 -5.28
C ALA A 71 0.44 -4.18 -5.43
N SER A 72 0.62 -5.50 -5.38
CA SER A 72 -0.52 -6.42 -5.27
C SER A 72 -0.93 -6.53 -3.82
N LEU A 73 -2.05 -5.92 -3.47
CA LEU A 73 -2.66 -6.11 -2.16
C LEU A 73 -3.61 -7.30 -2.24
N VAL A 74 -3.46 -8.26 -1.32
CA VAL A 74 -4.40 -9.37 -1.20
C VAL A 74 -5.00 -9.30 0.19
N ARG A 75 -6.29 -8.96 0.25
CA ARG A 75 -7.06 -8.87 1.49
C ARG A 75 -8.01 -10.06 1.54
N PHE A 76 -7.99 -10.77 2.66
CA PHE A 76 -8.92 -11.86 2.91
C PHE A 76 -9.68 -11.61 4.22
N SER A 77 -10.95 -12.01 4.26
CA SER A 77 -11.71 -12.05 5.50
C SER A 77 -11.10 -13.08 6.46
N ASP A 78 -10.89 -12.69 7.71
CA ASP A 78 -10.45 -13.60 8.76
C ASP A 78 -11.57 -14.61 9.09
N ASN A 79 -11.50 -15.79 8.48
CA ASN A 79 -12.46 -16.88 8.66
C ASN A 79 -11.73 -18.24 8.61
N PRO A 80 -12.37 -19.33 9.08
CA PRO A 80 -11.71 -20.63 9.17
C PRO A 80 -11.10 -21.12 7.85
N LYS A 81 -11.77 -20.88 6.72
CA LYS A 81 -11.30 -21.29 5.38
C LYS A 81 -10.04 -20.54 4.98
N THR A 82 -9.99 -19.23 5.21
CA THR A 82 -8.81 -18.39 4.94
C THR A 82 -7.64 -18.81 5.82
N ARG A 83 -7.87 -19.07 7.12
CA ARG A 83 -6.83 -19.54 8.05
C ARG A 83 -6.23 -20.87 7.59
N GLN A 84 -7.08 -21.79 7.15
CA GLN A 84 -6.63 -23.08 6.60
C GLN A 84 -5.79 -22.89 5.33
N ALA A 85 -6.26 -22.10 4.36
CA ALA A 85 -5.52 -21.84 3.13
C ALA A 85 -4.15 -21.17 3.40
N TRP A 86 -4.08 -20.30 4.41
CA TRP A 86 -2.81 -19.72 4.86
C TRP A 86 -1.89 -20.75 5.49
N ALA A 87 -2.39 -21.61 6.37
CA ALA A 87 -1.61 -22.68 6.98
C ALA A 87 -1.02 -23.62 5.90
N GLU A 88 -1.83 -24.01 4.91
CA GLU A 88 -1.39 -24.80 3.75
C GLU A 88 -0.33 -24.06 2.92
N PHE A 89 -0.49 -22.75 2.70
CA PHE A 89 0.55 -21.94 2.04
C PHE A 89 1.86 -21.92 2.83
N MET A 90 1.80 -21.72 4.15
CA MET A 90 3.00 -21.69 4.98
C MET A 90 3.72 -23.03 5.00
N GLU A 91 2.97 -24.13 5.04
CA GLU A 91 3.50 -25.49 4.97
C GLU A 91 4.15 -25.80 3.61
N THR A 92 3.50 -25.43 2.51
CA THR A 92 3.94 -25.78 1.15
C THR A 92 4.99 -24.83 0.58
N ARG A 93 4.91 -23.53 0.88
CA ARG A 93 5.71 -22.47 0.25
C ARG A 93 6.40 -21.55 1.25
N GLY A 94 5.73 -21.18 2.34
CA GLY A 94 6.25 -20.25 3.34
C GLY A 94 7.57 -20.70 3.95
N ARG A 95 7.68 -21.98 4.36
CA ARG A 95 8.92 -22.55 4.91
C ARG A 95 10.13 -22.36 3.97
N ARG A 96 9.94 -22.53 2.67
CA ARG A 96 11.02 -22.36 1.67
C ARG A 96 11.47 -20.90 1.57
N ILE A 97 10.53 -19.96 1.72
CA ILE A 97 10.83 -18.52 1.71
C ILE A 97 11.63 -18.16 2.97
N CYS A 98 11.17 -18.58 4.15
CA CYS A 98 11.88 -18.37 5.42
C CYS A 98 13.30 -18.95 5.37
N LYS A 99 13.45 -20.20 4.93
CA LYS A 99 14.76 -20.85 4.80
C LYS A 99 15.72 -20.08 3.89
N LYS A 100 15.24 -19.58 2.74
CA LYS A 100 16.07 -18.76 1.84
C LYS A 100 16.49 -17.41 2.44
N LEU A 101 15.67 -16.84 3.33
CA LEU A 101 16.02 -15.63 4.06
C LEU A 101 17.09 -15.94 5.13
N GLU A 102 16.93 -17.05 5.85
CA GLU A 102 17.93 -17.55 6.81
C GLU A 102 19.28 -17.84 6.15
N GLU A 103 19.29 -18.51 5.00
CA GLU A 103 20.50 -18.73 4.19
C GLU A 103 21.20 -17.43 3.77
N ARG A 104 20.47 -16.31 3.72
CA ARG A 104 21.01 -14.97 3.41
C ARG A 104 21.41 -14.18 4.66
N GLY A 105 21.41 -14.83 5.82
CA GLY A 105 21.79 -14.22 7.10
C GLY A 105 20.66 -13.44 7.77
N TYR A 106 19.41 -13.62 7.33
CA TYR A 106 18.28 -12.96 7.97
C TYR A 106 17.59 -13.87 8.97
N ARG A 107 17.09 -13.32 10.08
CA ARG A 107 16.23 -14.05 11.02
C ARG A 107 14.77 -13.69 10.79
N THR A 108 13.90 -14.68 10.54
CA THR A 108 12.45 -14.46 10.41
C THR A 108 11.73 -14.73 11.74
N ILE A 109 10.95 -13.78 12.24
CA ILE A 109 10.20 -13.86 13.51
C ILE A 109 8.73 -13.55 13.24
N SER A 110 7.80 -14.37 13.75
CA SER A 110 6.37 -14.07 13.64
C SER A 110 6.00 -12.81 14.43
N PHE A 111 5.06 -12.01 13.96
CA PHE A 111 4.53 -10.87 14.72
C PHE A 111 3.85 -11.30 16.03
N ALA A 112 3.40 -12.56 16.13
CA ALA A 112 2.91 -13.15 17.37
C ALA A 112 4.00 -13.38 18.41
N GLU A 113 5.24 -13.59 17.93
CA GLU A 113 6.40 -13.91 18.74
C GLU A 113 7.33 -12.70 18.93
N ALA A 114 7.07 -11.60 18.22
CA ALA A 114 7.80 -10.35 18.34
C ALA A 114 7.44 -9.64 19.65
N ASP A 115 8.46 -9.36 20.47
CA ASP A 115 8.30 -8.57 21.68
C ASP A 115 7.99 -7.08 21.38
N ALA A 116 7.57 -6.36 22.41
CA ALA A 116 7.18 -4.96 22.28
C ALA A 116 8.33 -4.05 21.83
N GLU A 117 9.55 -4.34 22.26
CA GLU A 117 10.75 -3.57 21.90
C GLU A 117 11.07 -3.72 20.41
N LEU A 118 11.02 -4.95 19.90
CA LEU A 118 11.23 -5.26 18.50
C LEU A 118 10.16 -4.62 17.62
N MET A 119 8.90 -4.67 18.05
CA MET A 119 7.79 -4.01 17.34
C MET A 119 7.93 -2.48 17.33
N GLN A 120 8.43 -1.87 18.41
CA GLN A 120 8.72 -0.45 18.47
C GLN A 120 9.87 -0.09 17.51
N ARG A 121 10.98 -0.83 17.54
CA ARG A 121 12.13 -0.65 16.63
C ARG A 121 11.72 -0.81 15.17
N PHE A 122 10.90 -1.81 14.86
CA PHE A 122 10.29 -1.95 13.55
C PHE A 122 9.50 -0.70 13.19
N GLY A 123 8.68 -0.19 14.12
CA GLY A 123 7.86 0.98 13.85
C GLY A 123 8.64 2.28 13.62
N GLU A 124 9.78 2.45 14.29
CA GLU A 124 10.71 3.55 14.05
C GLU A 124 11.44 3.39 12.71
N ALA A 125 11.90 2.17 12.38
CA ALA A 125 12.53 1.86 11.10
C ALA A 125 11.57 2.09 9.92
N VAL A 126 10.28 1.78 10.10
CA VAL A 126 9.25 2.02 9.10
C VAL A 126 9.14 3.50 8.73
N LYS A 127 9.18 4.40 9.73
CA LYS A 127 9.09 5.85 9.51
C LYS A 127 10.26 6.42 8.71
N THR A 128 11.43 5.78 8.77
CA THR A 128 12.68 6.29 8.19
C THR A 128 13.12 5.56 6.93
N SER A 129 12.85 4.26 6.85
CA SER A 129 13.37 3.36 5.82
C SER A 129 12.39 3.08 4.69
N PHE A 130 11.10 3.35 4.92
CA PHE A 130 10.07 3.18 3.92
C PHE A 130 9.53 4.55 3.50
N PRO A 131 9.38 4.80 2.20
CA PRO A 131 8.55 5.91 1.75
C PRO A 131 7.17 5.79 2.38
N PHE A 132 6.56 6.90 2.81
CA PHE A 132 5.24 6.91 3.46
C PHE A 132 4.15 6.12 2.71
N HIS A 133 4.27 5.94 1.39
CA HIS A 133 3.34 5.18 0.57
C HIS A 133 3.54 3.64 0.58
N LEU A 134 4.64 3.18 1.15
CA LEU A 134 4.95 1.78 1.43
C LEU A 134 5.04 1.54 2.94
N ASP A 135 4.48 2.45 3.76
CA ASP A 135 4.42 2.27 5.20
C ASP A 135 3.59 1.00 5.51
N PRO A 136 4.23 -0.09 5.99
CA PRO A 136 3.53 -1.33 6.32
C PRO A 136 2.40 -1.11 7.32
N PHE A 137 2.43 -0.09 8.19
CA PHE A 137 1.33 0.16 9.13
C PHE A 137 0.05 0.63 8.44
N LEU A 138 0.13 1.33 7.31
CA LEU A 138 -1.06 1.68 6.52
C LEU A 138 -1.75 0.42 5.97
N PHE A 139 -1.00 -0.67 5.80
CA PHE A 139 -1.51 -1.95 5.32
C PHE A 139 -1.87 -2.92 6.46
N LEU A 140 -1.24 -2.78 7.62
CA LEU A 140 -1.51 -3.58 8.83
C LEU A 140 -2.69 -3.04 9.64
N ASN A 141 -3.22 -1.86 9.30
CA ASN A 141 -4.22 -1.15 10.11
C ASN A 141 -5.48 -0.81 9.29
N ASN A 142 -6.21 -1.85 8.88
CA ASN A 142 -7.54 -1.69 8.27
C ASN A 142 -8.61 -1.70 9.37
N ARG A 143 -9.13 -0.52 9.74
CA ARG A 143 -10.38 -0.18 10.47
C ARG A 143 -10.83 -0.98 11.73
N ASP A 144 -10.42 -2.23 11.94
CA ASP A 144 -10.69 -3.07 13.13
C ASP A 144 -9.40 -3.46 13.90
N GLN A 145 -8.30 -2.75 13.67
CA GLN A 145 -7.09 -2.70 14.51
C GLN A 145 -6.54 -4.02 15.10
N ARG A 146 -6.26 -5.06 14.31
CA ARG A 146 -5.22 -6.03 14.72
C ARG A 146 -4.38 -6.47 13.53
N PRO A 147 -3.03 -6.41 13.61
CA PRO A 147 -2.25 -7.38 12.86
C PRO A 147 -2.79 -8.75 13.25
N VAL A 148 -3.16 -9.60 12.29
CA VAL A 148 -3.35 -11.01 12.61
C VAL A 148 -1.94 -11.52 12.89
N ARG A 149 -1.52 -11.36 14.14
CA ARG A 149 -0.14 -11.56 14.61
C ARG A 149 0.41 -12.92 14.16
N GLU A 150 -0.47 -13.89 14.02
CA GLU A 150 -0.18 -15.25 13.57
C GLU A 150 0.29 -15.35 12.11
N PHE A 151 0.03 -14.34 11.27
CA PHE A 151 0.22 -14.42 9.81
C PHE A 151 1.14 -13.34 9.22
N SER A 152 1.88 -12.61 10.07
CA SER A 152 2.88 -11.61 9.66
C SER A 152 4.26 -11.98 10.21
N PHE A 153 5.33 -11.68 9.49
CA PHE A 153 6.71 -11.96 9.93
C PHE A 153 7.62 -10.73 9.77
N LEU A 154 8.49 -10.50 10.76
CA LEU A 154 9.63 -9.59 10.69
C LEU A 154 10.84 -10.35 10.20
N THR A 155 11.58 -9.77 9.27
CA THR A 155 12.87 -10.33 8.81
C THR A 155 13.98 -9.37 9.24
N LEU A 156 14.79 -9.80 10.19
CA LEU A 156 15.87 -9.02 10.78
C LEU A 156 17.19 -9.38 10.11
N LYS A 157 18.06 -8.38 9.92
CA LYS A 157 19.45 -8.56 9.55
C LYS A 157 20.35 -8.06 10.67
#